data_AF-A0A7D9H620-F1
#
_entry.id   AF-A0A7D9H620-F1
#
_cell.length_a   1.000
_cell.length_b   1.000
_cell.length_c   1.000
_cell.angle_alpha   90.00
_cell.angle_beta   90.00
_cell.angle_gamma   90.00
#
_symmetry.space_group_name_H-M   'P 1'
#
loop_
_entity.id
_entity.type
_entity.pdbx_description
1 polymer ?
#
loop_
_entity_poly.entity_id
_entity_poly.type
_entity_poly.pdbx_seq_one_letter_code
_entity_poly.pdbx_strand_id
1 'polypeptide(L)'
;MKCTPKLFATCLVLILPLAVQADQDLLPSEITILVNHALEAQPGVDRNSITTPLIARMQTDDLPNLERFMKGEVHFLHLQPEESRDEYWEFRNRDDDLGRVAWQRLMVIRINAFQMVDELLDRDIPRYEERFDVRADDRHGISFPVQRTAEVLAERDDAGRALDLIAHHVRLHDRFDAPYSAYALSSQFQSLAEENGRGEEFEELAQWVLNGLNAAIDKRLANPKNDGPQPSAIPGAVFFSLFADRKLDFYEWTAEFIRLRDRIEAGIATARGRPGQ
;
A
#
# COMPACT_ATOMS: atom_id res chain seq x y z
N MET A 1 4.57 12.21 37.16
CA MET A 1 3.16 12.37 36.75
C MET A 1 2.95 11.53 35.50
N LYS A 2 2.09 10.52 35.55
CA LYS A 2 1.81 9.62 34.43
C LYS A 2 0.58 10.14 33.68
N CYS A 3 0.78 10.69 32.49
CA CYS A 3 -0.35 10.95 31.57
C CYS A 3 -0.88 9.60 31.07
N THR A 4 -2.16 9.35 31.29
CA THR A 4 -2.84 8.15 30.83
C THR A 4 -3.43 8.37 29.42
N PRO A 5 -3.49 7.32 28.57
CA PRO A 5 -3.93 7.41 27.17
C PRO A 5 -5.38 7.86 26.97
N LYS A 6 -6.19 7.96 28.04
CA LYS A 6 -7.56 8.50 27.97
C LYS A 6 -7.61 10.03 27.78
N LEU A 7 -6.57 10.77 28.15
CA LEU A 7 -6.59 12.24 28.04
C LEU A 7 -6.27 12.76 26.63
N PHE A 8 -5.58 11.97 25.79
CA PHE A 8 -5.35 12.31 24.38
C PHE A 8 -6.61 12.09 23.53
N ALA A 9 -7.37 11.01 23.78
CA ALA A 9 -8.64 10.77 23.09
C ALA A 9 -9.68 11.86 23.37
N THR A 10 -9.76 12.37 24.60
CA THR A 10 -10.74 13.40 24.97
C THR A 10 -10.40 14.80 24.44
N CYS A 11 -9.12 15.12 24.22
CA CYS A 11 -8.75 16.37 23.52
C CYS A 11 -9.04 16.28 22.01
N LEU A 12 -8.88 15.10 21.39
CA LEU A 12 -9.07 14.91 19.95
C LEU A 12 -10.56 14.90 19.54
N VAL A 13 -11.43 14.34 20.39
CA VAL A 13 -12.90 14.39 20.23
C VAL A 13 -13.44 15.83 20.31
N LEU A 14 -12.68 16.77 20.88
CA LEU A 14 -13.02 18.21 20.90
C LEU A 14 -12.40 18.99 19.73
N ILE A 15 -11.31 18.51 19.12
CA ILE A 15 -10.66 19.19 17.98
C ILE A 15 -11.45 18.99 16.68
N LEU A 16 -12.05 17.82 16.44
CA LEU A 16 -12.90 17.64 15.25
C LEU A 16 -14.09 18.62 15.25
N PRO A 17 -14.87 18.77 16.35
CA PRO A 17 -15.92 19.80 16.43
C PRO A 17 -15.40 21.23 16.33
N LEU A 18 -14.23 21.55 16.87
CA LEU A 18 -13.65 22.91 16.82
C LEU A 18 -13.09 23.26 15.43
N ALA A 19 -12.49 22.30 14.72
CA ALA A 19 -12.07 22.48 13.33
C ALA A 19 -13.27 22.56 12.39
N VAL A 20 -14.36 21.81 12.67
CA VAL A 20 -15.64 21.86 11.95
C VAL A 20 -16.42 23.17 12.22
N GLN A 21 -16.08 23.93 13.28
CA GLN A 21 -16.75 25.19 13.64
C GLN A 21 -16.15 26.46 13.01
N ALA A 22 -15.03 26.37 12.29
CA ALA A 22 -14.41 27.52 11.63
C ALA A 22 -14.60 27.44 10.10
N ASP A 23 -15.17 28.48 9.47
CA ASP A 23 -15.29 28.66 8.01
C ASP A 23 -13.93 28.90 7.30
N GLN A 24 -12.83 28.40 7.87
CA GLN A 24 -11.50 28.61 7.32
C GLN A 24 -11.23 27.59 6.20
N ASP A 25 -10.69 28.07 5.09
CA ASP A 25 -10.09 27.23 4.06
C ASP A 25 -8.96 26.37 4.64
N LEU A 26 -8.91 25.12 4.23
CA LEU A 26 -7.95 24.12 4.68
C LEU A 26 -7.01 23.74 3.53
N LEU A 27 -5.73 23.56 3.85
CA LEU A 27 -4.80 22.96 2.90
C LEU A 27 -5.16 21.47 2.69
N PRO A 28 -4.94 20.93 1.48
CA PRO A 28 -5.14 19.50 1.22
C PRO A 28 -4.42 18.56 2.20
N SER A 29 -3.20 18.91 2.61
CA SER A 29 -2.45 18.16 3.62
C SER A 29 -3.14 18.13 4.98
N GLU A 30 -3.71 19.25 5.43
CA GLU A 30 -4.50 19.35 6.66
C GLU A 30 -5.74 18.48 6.59
N ILE A 31 -6.44 18.48 5.46
CA ILE A 31 -7.62 17.63 5.25
C ILE A 31 -7.24 16.15 5.33
N THR A 32 -6.14 15.75 4.71
CA THR A 32 -5.71 14.34 4.74
C THR A 32 -5.42 13.88 6.18
N ILE A 33 -4.79 14.73 7.00
CA ILE A 33 -4.56 14.44 8.42
C ILE A 33 -5.89 14.29 9.18
N LEU A 34 -6.82 15.22 8.99
CA LEU A 34 -8.12 15.22 9.68
C LEU A 34 -8.98 14.01 9.28
N VAL A 35 -9.02 13.66 8.00
CA VAL A 35 -9.75 12.49 7.49
C VAL A 35 -9.20 11.21 8.09
N ASN A 36 -7.88 11.02 8.10
CA ASN A 36 -7.27 9.81 8.63
C ASN A 36 -7.56 9.64 10.12
N HIS A 37 -7.39 10.69 10.92
CA HIS A 37 -7.72 10.64 12.34
C HIS A 37 -9.21 10.34 12.60
N ALA A 38 -10.10 10.91 11.79
CA ALA A 38 -11.53 10.65 11.93
C ALA A 38 -11.90 9.20 11.59
N LEU A 39 -11.31 8.63 10.53
CA LEU A 39 -11.51 7.22 10.14
C LEU A 39 -10.93 6.24 11.16
N GLU A 40 -9.78 6.55 11.75
CA GLU A 40 -9.18 5.75 12.83
C GLU A 40 -10.03 5.78 14.11
N ALA A 41 -10.57 6.95 14.46
CA ALA A 41 -11.39 7.10 15.66
C ALA A 41 -12.78 6.45 15.53
N GLN A 42 -13.29 6.32 14.31
CA GLN A 42 -14.64 5.82 14.02
C GLN A 42 -14.60 4.73 12.93
N PRO A 43 -14.01 3.56 13.22
CA PRO A 43 -13.95 2.48 12.24
C PRO A 43 -15.36 2.04 11.84
N GLY A 44 -15.64 2.02 10.54
CA GLY A 44 -16.93 1.58 9.97
C GLY A 44 -17.96 2.70 9.74
N VAL A 45 -17.63 3.96 10.06
CA VAL A 45 -18.45 5.09 9.61
C VAL A 45 -18.34 5.26 8.08
N ASP A 46 -19.42 5.73 7.45
CA ASP A 46 -19.39 6.07 6.04
C ASP A 46 -18.33 7.13 5.77
N ARG A 47 -17.39 6.81 4.88
CA ARG A 47 -16.24 7.67 4.58
C ARG A 47 -16.69 9.04 4.06
N ASN A 48 -17.77 9.10 3.29
CA ASN A 48 -18.27 10.34 2.71
C ASN A 48 -18.79 11.28 3.80
N SER A 49 -19.39 10.76 4.86
CA SER A 49 -19.83 11.57 6.00
C SER A 49 -18.70 12.30 6.73
N ILE A 50 -17.47 11.76 6.70
CA ILE A 50 -16.26 12.41 7.24
C ILE A 50 -15.66 13.40 6.24
N THR A 51 -15.54 12.98 4.98
CA THR A 51 -14.72 13.68 3.97
C THR A 51 -15.45 14.86 3.34
N THR A 52 -16.77 14.77 3.12
CA THR A 52 -17.59 15.85 2.52
C THR A 52 -17.44 17.22 3.21
N PRO A 53 -17.57 17.35 4.55
CA PRO A 53 -17.44 18.66 5.19
C PRO A 53 -16.02 19.24 5.12
N LEU A 54 -15.00 18.40 4.96
CA LEU A 54 -13.60 18.84 4.89
C LEU A 54 -13.21 19.26 3.47
N ILE A 55 -13.61 18.47 2.45
CA ILE A 55 -13.29 18.76 1.06
C ILE A 55 -13.96 20.04 0.56
N ALA A 56 -15.16 20.37 1.08
CA ALA A 56 -15.86 21.62 0.77
C ALA A 56 -15.08 22.88 1.17
N ARG A 57 -14.08 22.75 2.04
CA ARG A 57 -13.21 23.83 2.53
C ARG A 57 -11.80 23.74 1.97
N MET A 58 -11.55 22.81 1.05
CA MET A 58 -10.21 22.62 0.50
C MET A 58 -9.82 23.84 -0.33
N GLN A 59 -8.67 24.43 -0.01
CA GLN A 59 -8.04 25.38 -0.90
C GLN A 59 -7.71 24.68 -2.23
N THR A 60 -8.13 25.26 -3.35
CA THR A 60 -7.98 24.64 -4.68
C THR A 60 -6.99 25.37 -5.60
N ASP A 61 -6.71 26.65 -5.33
CA ASP A 61 -5.89 27.52 -6.16
C ASP A 61 -4.54 27.88 -5.51
N ASP A 62 -3.56 28.23 -6.35
CA ASP A 62 -2.19 28.66 -5.97
C ASP A 62 -1.44 27.70 -5.03
N LEU A 63 -1.73 26.40 -5.15
CA LEU A 63 -1.13 25.36 -4.32
C LEU A 63 0.30 25.02 -4.76
N PRO A 64 1.27 24.92 -3.82
CA PRO A 64 2.58 24.37 -4.12
C PRO A 64 2.48 22.88 -4.49
N ASN A 65 3.51 22.34 -5.15
CA ASN A 65 3.49 20.96 -5.69
C ASN A 65 3.10 19.89 -4.67
N LEU A 66 3.56 19.97 -3.42
CA LEU A 66 3.18 18.99 -2.39
C LEU A 66 1.69 19.07 -2.08
N GLU A 67 1.12 20.27 -1.95
CA GLU A 67 -0.31 20.45 -1.68
C GLU A 67 -1.17 20.03 -2.87
N ARG A 68 -0.70 20.21 -4.10
CA ARG A 68 -1.36 19.64 -5.29
C ARG A 68 -1.39 18.13 -5.27
N PHE A 69 -0.28 17.48 -4.89
CA PHE A 69 -0.25 16.03 -4.71
C PHE A 69 -1.26 15.60 -3.63
N MET A 70 -1.28 16.31 -2.50
CA MET A 70 -2.21 16.06 -1.40
C MET A 70 -3.66 16.29 -1.79
N LYS A 71 -3.95 17.23 -2.70
CA LYS A 71 -5.28 17.40 -3.29
C LYS A 71 -5.75 16.13 -4.00
N GLY A 72 -4.85 15.47 -4.75
CA GLY A 72 -5.09 14.15 -5.33
C GLY A 72 -5.42 13.09 -4.28
N GLU A 73 -4.73 13.07 -3.13
CA GLU A 73 -5.01 12.15 -2.01
C GLU A 73 -6.34 12.46 -1.33
N VAL A 74 -6.71 13.73 -1.16
CA VAL A 74 -8.02 14.12 -0.62
C VAL A 74 -9.15 13.62 -1.53
N HIS A 75 -9.06 13.86 -2.83
CA HIS A 75 -10.05 13.33 -3.79
C HIS A 75 -10.07 11.79 -3.79
N PHE A 76 -8.91 11.14 -3.70
CA PHE A 76 -8.81 9.68 -3.59
C PHE A 76 -9.54 9.14 -2.36
N LEU A 77 -9.30 9.76 -1.20
CA LEU A 77 -9.96 9.41 0.05
C LEU A 77 -11.46 9.70 -0.02
N HIS A 78 -11.88 10.77 -0.68
CA HIS A 78 -13.29 11.11 -0.88
C HIS A 78 -13.98 10.27 -1.98
N LEU A 79 -13.29 9.27 -2.56
CA LEU A 79 -13.82 8.42 -3.62
C LEU A 79 -14.26 9.21 -4.87
N GLN A 80 -13.50 10.24 -5.22
CA GLN A 80 -13.63 11.05 -6.43
C GLN A 80 -12.55 10.67 -7.44
N PRO A 81 -12.75 9.61 -8.24
CA PRO A 81 -11.69 9.00 -9.05
C PRO A 81 -11.21 9.90 -10.20
N GLU A 82 -12.09 10.71 -10.80
CA GLU A 82 -11.71 11.58 -11.92
C GLU A 82 -10.86 12.75 -11.46
N GLU A 83 -11.30 13.44 -10.42
CA GLU A 83 -10.57 14.55 -9.80
C GLU A 83 -9.23 14.09 -9.24
N SER A 84 -9.21 12.93 -8.59
CA SER A 84 -7.99 12.32 -8.07
C SER A 84 -7.01 11.93 -9.20
N ARG A 85 -7.52 11.32 -10.27
CA ARG A 85 -6.72 10.97 -11.46
C ARG A 85 -6.06 12.20 -12.06
N ASP A 86 -6.81 13.28 -12.23
CA ASP A 86 -6.34 14.50 -12.89
C ASP A 86 -5.19 15.14 -12.12
N GLU A 87 -5.26 15.16 -10.79
CA GLU A 87 -4.14 15.64 -9.96
C GLU A 87 -2.92 14.72 -10.05
N TYR A 88 -3.08 13.39 -9.94
CA TYR A 88 -1.94 12.47 -10.03
C TYR A 88 -1.31 12.39 -11.41
N TRP A 89 -2.08 12.64 -12.47
CA TRP A 89 -1.59 12.62 -13.83
C TRP A 89 -0.38 13.56 -14.00
N GLU A 90 -0.38 14.70 -13.32
CA GLU A 90 0.68 15.70 -13.37
C GLU A 90 2.00 15.23 -12.75
N PHE A 91 1.97 14.21 -11.90
CA PHE A 91 3.15 13.67 -11.21
C PHE A 91 3.74 12.43 -11.87
N ARG A 92 3.05 11.83 -12.86
CA ARG A 92 3.45 10.55 -13.48
C ARG A 92 4.83 10.55 -14.14
N ASN A 93 5.32 11.72 -14.56
CA ASN A 93 6.61 11.87 -15.24
C ASN A 93 7.77 12.19 -14.28
N ARG A 94 7.56 12.05 -12.97
CA ARG A 94 8.61 12.23 -11.96
C ARG A 94 9.36 10.91 -11.73
N ASP A 95 10.61 11.04 -11.32
CA ASP A 95 11.51 9.91 -11.02
C ASP A 95 11.74 9.71 -9.51
N ASP A 96 10.97 10.42 -8.68
CA ASP A 96 11.04 10.34 -7.21
C ASP A 96 9.82 9.64 -6.60
N ASP A 97 9.77 9.59 -5.27
CA ASP A 97 8.73 8.88 -4.52
C ASP A 97 7.32 9.42 -4.84
N LEU A 98 7.16 10.72 -5.12
CA LEU A 98 5.86 11.25 -5.55
C LEU A 98 5.46 10.70 -6.93
N GLY A 99 6.42 10.48 -7.83
CA GLY A 99 6.18 9.79 -9.08
C GLY A 99 5.71 8.36 -8.86
N ARG A 100 6.40 7.59 -7.99
CA ARG A 100 6.04 6.21 -7.66
C ARG A 100 4.62 6.10 -7.11
N VAL A 101 4.27 6.93 -6.12
CA VAL A 101 2.93 6.93 -5.52
C VAL A 101 1.88 7.35 -6.54
N ALA A 102 2.15 8.37 -7.37
CA ALA A 102 1.21 8.79 -8.41
C ALA A 102 0.88 7.63 -9.38
N TRP A 103 1.89 6.87 -9.81
CA TRP A 103 1.65 5.67 -10.63
C TRP A 103 0.79 4.64 -9.91
N GLN A 104 1.14 4.30 -8.66
CA GLN A 104 0.36 3.36 -7.86
C GLN A 104 -1.11 3.80 -7.77
N ARG A 105 -1.37 5.07 -7.47
CA ARG A 105 -2.73 5.64 -7.35
C ARG A 105 -3.48 5.63 -8.66
N LEU A 106 -2.84 6.03 -9.76
CA LEU A 106 -3.43 5.97 -11.09
C LEU A 106 -3.84 4.54 -11.46
N MET A 107 -3.01 3.54 -11.14
CA MET A 107 -3.38 2.14 -11.35
C MET A 107 -4.58 1.72 -10.51
N VAL A 108 -4.59 2.05 -9.21
CA VAL A 108 -5.73 1.71 -8.33
C VAL A 108 -7.03 2.33 -8.81
N ILE A 109 -6.99 3.61 -9.22
CA ILE A 109 -8.15 4.31 -9.77
C ILE A 109 -8.65 3.58 -11.04
N ARG A 110 -7.74 3.22 -11.96
CA ARG A 110 -8.08 2.51 -13.20
C ARG A 110 -8.74 1.15 -12.95
N ILE A 111 -8.25 0.35 -12.01
CA ILE A 111 -8.86 -0.95 -11.69
C ILE A 111 -10.23 -0.74 -11.07
N ASN A 112 -10.29 0.05 -9.99
CA ASN A 112 -11.46 0.08 -9.12
C ASN A 112 -12.60 0.94 -9.67
N ALA A 113 -12.29 2.06 -10.32
CA ALA A 113 -13.31 2.98 -10.84
C ALA A 113 -13.67 2.69 -12.30
N PHE A 114 -12.71 2.21 -13.10
CA PHE A 114 -12.88 2.13 -14.56
C PHE A 114 -12.72 0.71 -15.13
N GLN A 115 -12.38 -0.29 -14.31
CA GLN A 115 -12.19 -1.69 -14.72
C GLN A 115 -11.19 -1.89 -15.87
N MET A 116 -10.20 -1.01 -16.00
CA MET A 116 -9.24 -0.95 -17.11
C MET A 116 -8.06 -1.93 -16.91
N VAL A 117 -8.38 -3.20 -16.65
CA VAL A 117 -7.40 -4.26 -16.32
C VAL A 117 -6.44 -4.54 -17.46
N ASP A 118 -6.92 -4.64 -18.70
CA ASP A 118 -6.04 -4.93 -19.86
C ASP A 118 -5.05 -3.79 -20.12
N GLU A 119 -5.46 -2.53 -19.97
CA GLU A 119 -4.55 -1.38 -20.09
C GLU A 119 -3.46 -1.39 -19.00
N LEU A 120 -3.75 -1.92 -17.82
CA LEU A 120 -2.74 -2.01 -16.77
C LEU A 120 -1.70 -3.06 -17.10
N LEU A 121 -2.14 -4.24 -17.55
CA LEU A 121 -1.28 -5.35 -17.92
C LEU A 121 -0.38 -5.00 -19.10
N ASP A 122 -0.96 -4.44 -20.15
CA ASP A 122 -0.26 -4.26 -21.42
C ASP A 122 0.56 -2.97 -21.47
N ARG A 123 0.26 -1.99 -20.60
CA ARG A 123 0.89 -0.66 -20.62
C ARG A 123 1.43 -0.21 -19.28
N ASP A 124 0.60 -0.15 -18.25
CA ASP A 124 0.98 0.62 -17.06
C ASP A 124 1.96 -0.11 -16.14
N ILE A 125 1.76 -1.41 -15.91
CA ILE A 125 2.67 -2.25 -15.11
C ILE A 125 4.05 -2.35 -15.78
N PRO A 126 4.18 -2.72 -17.07
CA PRO A 126 5.48 -2.77 -17.73
C PRO A 126 6.21 -1.42 -17.70
N ARG A 127 5.50 -0.31 -17.95
CA ARG A 127 6.12 1.03 -17.90
C ARG A 127 6.55 1.44 -16.50
N TYR A 128 5.82 1.03 -15.46
CA TYR A 128 6.24 1.25 -14.09
C TYR A 128 7.54 0.49 -13.80
N GLU A 129 7.59 -0.78 -14.15
CA GLU A 129 8.75 -1.65 -13.95
C GLU A 129 9.99 -1.15 -14.72
N GLU A 130 9.82 -0.62 -15.94
CA GLU A 130 10.91 -0.01 -16.72
C GLU A 130 11.43 1.29 -16.08
N ARG A 131 10.55 2.06 -15.44
CA ARG A 131 10.87 3.38 -14.89
C ARG A 131 11.47 3.30 -13.49
N PHE A 132 10.99 2.36 -12.69
CA PHE A 132 11.24 2.32 -11.27
C PHE A 132 11.84 0.98 -10.91
N ASP A 133 13.11 1.02 -10.51
CA ASP A 133 13.77 -0.14 -9.92
C ASP A 133 12.93 -0.67 -8.76
N VAL A 134 12.84 -2.00 -8.70
CA VAL A 134 12.27 -2.70 -7.56
C VAL A 134 13.15 -2.43 -6.34
N ARG A 135 12.55 -1.87 -5.29
CA ARG A 135 13.23 -1.66 -4.02
C ARG A 135 12.44 -2.36 -2.94
N ALA A 136 13.10 -3.10 -2.06
CA ALA A 136 12.40 -3.76 -0.98
C ALA A 136 11.81 -2.72 0.00
N ASP A 137 12.48 -1.59 0.20
CA ASP A 137 11.96 -0.47 1.00
C ASP A 137 10.83 0.32 0.32
N ASP A 138 10.40 -0.07 -0.89
CA ASP A 138 9.32 0.58 -1.63
C ASP A 138 7.97 0.30 -0.99
N ARG A 139 7.67 1.00 0.10
CA ARG A 139 6.35 1.01 0.76
C ARG A 139 5.22 1.45 -0.19
N HIS A 140 5.56 2.01 -1.35
CA HIS A 140 4.65 2.57 -2.35
C HIS A 140 4.60 1.75 -3.64
N GLY A 141 5.25 0.59 -3.69
CA GLY A 141 5.31 -0.20 -4.91
C GLY A 141 3.95 -0.76 -5.34
N ILE A 142 3.92 -1.35 -6.53
CA ILE A 142 2.68 -1.69 -7.24
C ILE A 142 2.07 -3.04 -6.86
N SER A 143 2.51 -3.68 -5.78
CA SER A 143 1.98 -4.99 -5.34
C SER A 143 0.47 -5.02 -5.15
N PHE A 144 -0.12 -3.94 -4.61
CA PHE A 144 -1.58 -3.87 -4.46
C PHE A 144 -2.29 -3.77 -5.83
N PRO A 145 -1.92 -2.84 -6.73
CA PRO A 145 -2.42 -2.86 -8.11
C PRO A 145 -2.24 -4.21 -8.82
N VAL A 146 -1.07 -4.84 -8.70
CA VAL A 146 -0.78 -6.16 -9.29
C VAL A 146 -1.73 -7.23 -8.73
N GLN A 147 -1.88 -7.31 -7.41
CA GLN A 147 -2.81 -8.23 -6.76
C GLN A 147 -4.24 -8.03 -7.26
N ARG A 148 -4.75 -6.80 -7.24
CA ARG A 148 -6.12 -6.50 -7.68
C ARG A 148 -6.32 -6.81 -9.16
N THR A 149 -5.31 -6.58 -10.00
CA THR A 149 -5.33 -6.93 -11.43
C THR A 149 -5.45 -8.45 -11.60
N ALA A 150 -4.65 -9.23 -10.87
CA ALA A 150 -4.70 -10.69 -10.90
C ALA A 150 -6.05 -11.25 -10.37
N GLU A 151 -6.60 -10.66 -9.32
CA GLU A 151 -7.93 -11.04 -8.79
C GLU A 151 -9.03 -10.81 -9.83
N VAL A 152 -9.03 -9.66 -10.51
CA VAL A 152 -10.02 -9.39 -11.58
C VAL A 152 -9.82 -10.30 -12.80
N LEU A 153 -8.59 -10.67 -13.14
CA LEU A 153 -8.33 -11.68 -14.18
C LEU A 153 -8.90 -13.05 -13.80
N ALA A 154 -8.69 -13.48 -12.55
CA ALA A 154 -9.25 -14.73 -12.05
C ALA A 154 -10.79 -14.71 -12.05
N GLU A 155 -11.41 -13.59 -11.66
CA GLU A 155 -12.87 -13.38 -11.74
C GLU A 155 -13.41 -13.43 -13.18
N ARG A 156 -12.57 -13.22 -14.19
CA ARG A 156 -12.89 -13.29 -15.62
C ARG A 156 -12.52 -14.63 -16.26
N ASP A 157 -12.30 -15.67 -15.46
CA ASP A 157 -11.84 -16.99 -15.89
C ASP A 157 -10.49 -16.99 -16.64
N ASP A 158 -9.66 -15.96 -16.42
CA ASP A 158 -8.31 -15.81 -16.99
C ASP A 158 -7.24 -16.09 -15.93
N ALA A 159 -7.38 -17.24 -15.26
CA ALA A 159 -6.49 -17.67 -14.19
C ALA A 159 -5.04 -17.81 -14.66
N GLY A 160 -4.82 -18.19 -15.93
CA GLY A 160 -3.49 -18.28 -16.53
C GLY A 160 -2.73 -16.95 -16.48
N ARG A 161 -3.33 -15.88 -17.01
CA ARG A 161 -2.71 -14.53 -16.98
C ARG A 161 -2.61 -13.97 -15.56
N ALA A 162 -3.57 -14.29 -14.69
CA ALA A 162 -3.50 -13.90 -13.28
C ALA A 162 -2.24 -14.48 -12.61
N LEU A 163 -2.01 -15.79 -12.79
CA LEU A 163 -0.88 -16.49 -12.21
C LEU A 163 0.45 -16.04 -12.84
N ASP A 164 0.49 -15.81 -14.16
CA ASP A 164 1.70 -15.27 -14.82
C ASP A 164 2.09 -13.89 -14.28
N LEU A 165 1.11 -13.00 -14.08
CA LEU A 165 1.35 -11.68 -13.51
C LEU A 165 1.95 -11.78 -12.10
N ILE A 166 1.38 -12.61 -11.23
CA ILE A 166 1.87 -12.79 -9.86
C ILE A 166 3.27 -13.39 -9.85
N ALA A 167 3.50 -14.44 -10.63
CA ALA A 167 4.80 -15.10 -10.69
C ALA A 167 5.89 -14.17 -11.23
N HIS A 168 5.59 -13.38 -12.27
CA HIS A 168 6.47 -12.35 -12.80
C HIS A 168 6.82 -11.30 -11.73
N HIS A 169 5.80 -10.67 -11.12
CA HIS A 169 6.00 -9.60 -10.14
C HIS A 169 6.85 -10.05 -8.95
N VAL A 170 6.60 -11.25 -8.41
CA VAL A 170 7.38 -11.79 -7.29
C VAL A 170 8.84 -12.07 -7.71
N ARG A 171 9.08 -12.52 -8.95
CA ARG A 171 10.43 -12.81 -9.47
C ARG A 171 11.26 -11.58 -9.77
N LEU A 172 10.67 -10.39 -9.87
CA LEU A 172 11.43 -9.14 -10.04
C LEU A 172 12.30 -8.79 -8.82
N HIS A 173 12.03 -9.40 -7.66
CA HIS A 173 12.76 -9.16 -6.43
C HIS A 173 13.99 -10.07 -6.33
N ASP A 174 15.20 -9.53 -6.45
CA ASP A 174 16.44 -10.31 -6.27
C ASP A 174 16.96 -10.30 -4.82
N ARG A 175 16.37 -9.48 -3.94
CA ARG A 175 16.80 -9.23 -2.56
C ARG A 175 15.61 -9.18 -1.60
N PHE A 176 15.82 -9.73 -0.41
CA PHE A 176 14.82 -9.81 0.67
C PHE A 176 15.21 -8.90 1.85
N ASP A 177 15.54 -7.65 1.59
CA ASP A 177 16.03 -6.69 2.60
C ASP A 177 14.94 -5.79 3.20
N ALA A 178 13.67 -6.01 2.85
CA ALA A 178 12.50 -5.43 3.54
C ALA A 178 11.30 -6.40 3.60
N PRO A 179 10.29 -6.18 4.47
CA PRO A 179 9.08 -6.98 4.59
C PRO A 179 8.05 -6.51 3.56
N TYR A 180 8.37 -6.75 2.29
CA TYR A 180 7.55 -6.27 1.18
C TYR A 180 6.31 -7.15 0.97
N SER A 181 5.13 -6.54 0.83
CA SER A 181 3.86 -7.28 0.77
C SER A 181 3.73 -8.20 -0.45
N ALA A 182 4.46 -7.95 -1.54
CA ALA A 182 4.49 -8.82 -2.72
C ALA A 182 4.88 -10.26 -2.39
N TYR A 183 5.74 -10.45 -1.39
CA TYR A 183 6.26 -11.76 -1.00
C TYR A 183 5.16 -12.72 -0.54
N ALA A 184 4.03 -12.18 -0.05
CA ALA A 184 2.90 -13.01 0.32
C ALA A 184 2.01 -13.40 -0.88
N LEU A 185 2.22 -12.84 -2.08
CA LEU A 185 1.32 -13.06 -3.22
C LEU A 185 1.37 -14.51 -3.74
N SER A 186 2.56 -15.12 -3.80
CA SER A 186 2.70 -16.54 -4.20
C SER A 186 1.84 -17.45 -3.33
N SER A 187 1.90 -17.29 -2.00
CA SER A 187 1.07 -18.06 -1.08
C SER A 187 -0.44 -17.74 -1.14
N GLN A 188 -0.80 -16.49 -1.45
CA GLN A 188 -2.21 -16.06 -1.54
C GLN A 188 -2.91 -16.66 -2.78
N PHE A 189 -2.17 -16.81 -3.88
CA PHE A 189 -2.68 -17.37 -5.13
C PHE A 189 -2.46 -18.88 -5.26
N GLN A 190 -1.91 -19.54 -4.23
CA GLN A 190 -1.61 -20.98 -4.25
C GLN A 190 -2.82 -21.85 -4.61
N SER A 191 -4.00 -21.58 -4.04
CA SER A 191 -5.20 -22.38 -4.37
C SER A 191 -5.65 -22.21 -5.82
N LEU A 192 -5.60 -20.98 -6.35
CA LEU A 192 -5.87 -20.75 -7.78
C LEU A 192 -4.84 -21.48 -8.65
N ALA A 193 -3.58 -21.50 -8.24
CA ALA A 193 -2.51 -22.21 -8.93
C ALA A 193 -2.75 -23.73 -8.95
N GLU A 194 -3.16 -24.32 -7.82
CA GLU A 194 -3.48 -25.75 -7.70
C GLU A 194 -4.64 -26.15 -8.62
N GLU A 195 -5.72 -25.38 -8.61
CA GLU A 195 -6.89 -25.57 -9.47
C GLU A 195 -6.55 -25.50 -10.97
N ASN A 196 -5.45 -24.82 -11.31
CA ASN A 196 -4.97 -24.62 -12.68
C ASN A 196 -3.70 -25.41 -13.01
N GLY A 197 -3.33 -26.41 -12.20
CA GLY A 197 -2.19 -27.30 -12.47
C GLY A 197 -0.80 -26.66 -12.31
N ARG A 198 -0.71 -25.51 -11.64
CA ARG A 198 0.53 -24.74 -11.37
C ARG A 198 0.88 -24.68 -9.87
N GLY A 199 0.27 -25.53 -9.06
CA GLY A 199 0.49 -25.56 -7.61
C GLY A 199 1.97 -25.72 -7.22
N GLU A 200 2.72 -26.59 -7.92
CA GLU A 200 4.15 -26.82 -7.68
C GLU A 200 5.00 -25.56 -7.92
N GLU A 201 4.75 -24.84 -9.02
CA GLU A 201 5.46 -23.59 -9.34
C GLU A 201 5.26 -22.54 -8.24
N PHE A 202 4.04 -22.37 -7.76
CA PHE A 202 3.72 -21.38 -6.74
C PHE A 202 4.24 -21.78 -5.35
N GLU A 203 4.30 -23.08 -5.08
CA GLU A 203 4.92 -23.62 -3.88
C GLU A 203 6.45 -23.39 -3.88
N GLU A 204 7.12 -23.66 -5.00
CA GLU A 204 8.54 -23.36 -5.18
C GLU A 204 8.83 -21.86 -5.03
N LEU A 205 7.99 -21.02 -5.63
CA LEU A 205 8.09 -19.56 -5.53
C LEU A 205 7.93 -19.10 -4.08
N ALA A 206 6.94 -19.62 -3.35
CA ALA A 206 6.73 -19.30 -1.94
C ALA A 206 7.91 -19.78 -1.06
N GLN A 207 8.45 -20.97 -1.34
CA GLN A 207 9.62 -21.50 -0.62
C GLN A 207 10.89 -20.67 -0.88
N TRP A 208 11.09 -20.22 -2.12
CA TRP A 208 12.19 -19.32 -2.46
C TRP A 208 12.10 -18.00 -1.68
N VAL A 209 10.91 -17.40 -1.61
CA VAL A 209 10.65 -16.19 -0.80
C VAL A 209 10.94 -16.45 0.69
N LEU A 210 10.45 -17.56 1.25
CA LEU A 210 10.68 -17.91 2.66
C LEU A 210 12.17 -18.06 2.98
N ASN A 211 12.93 -18.72 2.12
CA ASN A 211 14.37 -18.89 2.29
C ASN A 211 15.08 -17.53 2.32
N GLY A 212 14.68 -16.63 1.42
CA GLY A 212 15.17 -15.26 1.37
C GLY A 212 14.87 -14.45 2.64
N LEU A 213 13.62 -14.47 3.09
CA LEU A 213 13.19 -13.79 4.32
C LEU A 213 13.91 -14.33 5.56
N ASN A 214 14.07 -15.65 5.68
CA ASN A 214 14.79 -16.26 6.80
C ASN A 214 16.26 -15.84 6.83
N ALA A 215 16.95 -15.84 5.68
CA ALA A 215 18.34 -15.38 5.60
C ALA A 215 18.48 -13.90 6.01
N ALA A 216 17.50 -13.05 5.66
CA ALA A 216 17.47 -11.66 6.06
C ALA A 216 17.23 -11.49 7.58
N ILE A 217 16.28 -12.23 8.15
CA ILE A 217 16.01 -12.25 9.60
C ILE A 217 17.26 -12.66 10.37
N ASP A 218 17.91 -13.76 9.97
CA ASP A 218 19.13 -14.27 10.60
C ASP A 218 20.25 -13.24 10.58
N LYS A 219 20.47 -12.60 9.43
CA LYS A 219 21.48 -11.53 9.28
C LYS A 219 21.22 -10.35 10.22
N ARG A 220 19.95 -9.95 10.37
CA ARG A 220 19.55 -8.86 11.27
C ARG A 220 19.76 -9.24 12.73
N LEU A 221 19.27 -10.39 13.15
CA LEU A 221 19.41 -10.90 14.52
C LEU A 221 20.88 -11.10 14.91
N ALA A 222 21.75 -11.45 13.97
CA ALA A 222 23.20 -11.54 14.19
C ALA A 222 23.87 -10.17 14.36
N ASN A 223 23.28 -9.08 13.84
CA ASN A 223 23.88 -7.74 13.83
C ASN A 223 22.91 -6.62 14.26
N PRO A 224 22.39 -6.63 15.51
CA PRO A 224 21.32 -5.75 15.98
C PRO A 224 21.68 -4.25 16.09
N LYS A 225 22.88 -3.83 15.67
CA LYS A 225 23.38 -2.43 15.77
C LYS A 225 24.00 -1.89 14.47
N ASN A 226 24.09 -2.68 13.40
CA ASN A 226 24.76 -2.27 12.15
C ASN A 226 23.82 -1.74 11.07
N ASP A 227 22.51 -1.78 11.31
CA ASP A 227 21.55 -1.04 10.51
C ASP A 227 21.64 0.42 10.99
N GLY A 228 22.48 1.23 10.33
CA GLY A 228 22.56 2.68 10.58
C GLY A 228 21.18 3.35 10.49
N PRO A 229 21.05 4.64 10.86
CA PRO A 229 19.76 5.34 10.81
C PRO A 229 19.10 5.12 9.45
N GLN A 230 18.02 4.33 9.44
CA GLN A 230 17.23 4.04 8.26
C GLN A 230 16.62 5.37 7.80
N PRO A 231 16.89 5.82 6.55
CA PRO A 231 16.45 7.12 6.09
C PRO A 231 14.92 7.19 6.16
N SER A 232 14.43 8.00 7.09
CA SER A 232 13.02 8.34 7.27
C SER A 232 12.90 9.86 7.27
N ALA A 233 13.43 10.46 6.21
CA ALA A 233 13.27 11.87 5.94
C ALA A 233 12.65 12.01 4.54
N ILE A 234 11.40 11.55 4.41
CA ILE A 234 10.45 12.30 3.61
C ILE A 234 9.98 13.43 4.55
N PRO A 235 10.33 14.69 4.30
CA PRO A 235 9.82 15.80 5.09
C PRO A 235 8.34 15.98 4.71
N GLY A 236 7.43 15.72 5.65
CA GLY A 236 6.03 16.09 5.53
C GLY A 236 5.08 14.93 5.82
N ALA A 237 4.21 15.15 6.80
CA ALA A 237 3.15 14.24 7.21
C ALA A 237 2.26 13.83 6.03
N VAL A 238 2.44 12.62 5.52
CA VAL A 238 1.52 11.94 4.60
C VAL A 238 1.62 10.45 4.96
N PHE A 239 0.53 9.69 4.85
CA PHE A 239 0.43 8.24 5.15
C PHE A 239 0.05 7.85 6.59
N PHE A 240 -1.15 8.24 7.01
CA PHE A 240 -1.80 7.69 8.22
C PHE A 240 -2.95 6.70 7.97
N SER A 241 -3.22 6.23 6.73
CA SER A 241 -4.35 5.29 6.57
C SER A 241 -4.20 4.12 5.61
N LEU A 242 -2.98 3.73 5.20
CA LEU A 242 -2.79 2.36 4.71
C LEU A 242 -1.53 1.65 5.23
N PHE A 243 -0.39 2.33 5.43
CA PHE A 243 0.71 1.81 6.26
C PHE A 243 1.47 2.97 6.89
N ALA A 244 1.56 2.95 8.21
CA ALA A 244 2.01 4.05 9.03
C ALA A 244 3.44 4.50 8.71
N ASP A 245 3.63 5.82 8.73
CA ASP A 245 4.92 6.49 8.93
C ASP A 245 5.45 6.29 10.37
N ARG A 246 5.27 5.08 10.91
CA ARG A 246 5.97 4.66 12.11
C ARG A 246 7.40 4.40 11.68
N LYS A 247 8.32 5.20 12.22
CA LYS A 247 9.74 4.83 12.27
C LYS A 247 9.82 3.57 13.12
N LEU A 248 9.64 2.43 12.47
CA LEU A 248 9.82 1.13 13.10
C LEU A 248 11.27 1.10 13.56
N ASP A 249 11.49 0.81 14.83
CA ASP A 249 12.83 0.52 15.30
C ASP A 249 13.31 -0.84 14.73
N PHE A 250 14.57 -1.19 14.98
CA PHE A 250 15.15 -2.44 14.50
C PHE A 250 14.29 -3.68 14.86
N TYR A 251 13.73 -3.74 16.06
CA TYR A 251 12.93 -4.87 16.53
C TYR A 251 11.55 -4.87 15.89
N GLU A 252 10.96 -3.70 15.69
CA GLU A 252 9.67 -3.56 15.00
C GLU A 252 9.78 -3.97 13.53
N TRP A 253 10.86 -3.58 12.82
CA TRP A 253 11.12 -4.08 11.47
C TRP A 253 11.32 -5.58 11.43
N THR A 254 12.13 -6.13 12.35
CA THR A 254 12.36 -7.58 12.43
C THR A 254 11.06 -8.33 12.69
N ALA A 255 10.15 -7.76 13.50
CA ALA A 255 8.83 -8.33 13.72
C ALA A 255 7.95 -8.34 12.46
N GLU A 256 8.01 -7.32 11.60
CA GLU A 256 7.26 -7.33 10.32
C GLU A 256 7.77 -8.42 9.37
N PHE A 257 9.08 -8.66 9.32
CA PHE A 257 9.64 -9.79 8.56
C PHE A 257 9.12 -11.13 9.06
N ILE A 258 9.13 -11.33 10.38
CA ILE A 258 8.62 -12.55 11.01
C ILE A 258 7.13 -12.73 10.70
N ARG A 259 6.30 -11.68 10.85
CA ARG A 259 4.87 -11.76 10.52
C ARG A 259 4.62 -12.12 9.05
N LEU A 260 5.42 -11.57 8.15
CA LEU A 260 5.31 -11.85 6.72
C LEU A 260 5.68 -13.31 6.42
N ARG A 261 6.79 -13.80 6.98
CA ARG A 261 7.17 -15.21 6.90
C ARG A 261 6.06 -16.11 7.42
N ASP A 262 5.56 -15.86 8.63
CA ASP A 262 4.53 -16.68 9.27
C ASP A 262 3.22 -16.70 8.44
N ARG A 263 2.88 -15.58 7.80
CA ARG A 263 1.73 -15.49 6.88
C ARG A 263 1.92 -16.38 5.65
N ILE A 264 3.12 -16.39 5.07
CA ILE A 264 3.44 -17.23 3.90
C ILE A 264 3.41 -18.71 4.29
N GLU A 265 4.01 -19.07 5.43
CA GLU A 265 3.98 -20.44 5.97
C GLU A 265 2.54 -20.93 6.19
N ALA A 266 1.69 -20.09 6.78
CA ALA A 266 0.28 -20.40 6.99
C ALA A 266 -0.48 -20.58 5.66
N GLY A 267 -0.16 -19.78 4.63
CA GLY A 267 -0.73 -19.90 3.29
C GLY A 267 -0.40 -21.25 2.64
N ILE A 268 0.87 -21.65 2.66
CA ILE A 268 1.33 -22.95 2.13
C ILE A 268 0.67 -24.11 2.90
N ALA A 269 0.65 -24.03 4.24
CA ALA A 269 0.05 -25.08 5.07
C ALA A 269 -1.45 -25.25 4.81
N THR A 270 -2.16 -24.15 4.58
CA THR A 270 -3.59 -24.17 4.25
C THR A 270 -3.85 -24.86 2.91
N ALA A 271 -3.01 -24.59 1.91
CA ALA A 271 -3.15 -25.19 0.59
C ALA A 271 -2.90 -26.71 0.62
N ARG A 272 -1.80 -27.15 1.26
CA ARG A 272 -1.50 -28.59 1.48
C ARG A 272 -2.56 -29.34 2.29
N GLY A 273 -3.31 -28.63 3.13
CA GLY A 273 -4.37 -29.18 3.97
C GLY A 273 -5.72 -29.39 3.26
N ARG A 274 -5.88 -28.94 2.01
CA ARG A 274 -7.10 -29.19 1.22
C ARG A 274 -6.98 -30.57 0.56
N PRO A 275 -7.74 -31.60 0.99
CA PRO A 275 -7.79 -32.85 0.27
C PRO A 275 -8.37 -32.61 -1.12
N GLY A 276 -7.70 -33.17 -2.15
CA GLY A 276 -8.07 -33.01 -3.56
C GLY A 276 -9.57 -33.21 -3.79
N GLN A 277 -10.20 -32.16 -4.32
CA GLN A 277 -11.52 -32.24 -4.94
C GLN A 277 -11.37 -32.61 -6.41
#